data_AF-A0A7V5LJR8-F1
#
_entry.id   AF-A0A7V5LJR8-F1
#
_cell.length_a   1.000
_cell.length_b   1.000
_cell.length_c   1.000
_cell.angle_alpha   90.00
_cell.angle_beta   90.00
_cell.angle_gamma   90.00
#
_symmetry.space_group_name_H-M   'P 1'
#
loop_
_entity.id
_entity.type
_entity.pdbx_description
1 polymer ?
#
loop_
_entity_poly.entity_id
_entity_poly.type
_entity_poly.pdbx_seq_one_letter_code
_entity_poly.pdbx_strand_id
1 'polypeptide(L)' 'GQKFDYRTGFCLEAQHFPDSPNHPHFPMTILMPDQIYRQDTIFKFTVVS' A
#
# COMPACT_ATOMS: atom_id res chain seq x y z
N GLY A 1 2.72 6.09 -28.48
CA GLY A 1 2.60 5.40 -27.18
C GLY A 1 2.94 3.94 -27.37
N GLN A 2 3.50 3.28 -26.35
CA GLN A 2 3.88 1.87 -26.42
C GLN A 2 2.82 1.02 -25.71
N LYS A 3 2.41 -0.09 -26.32
CA LYS A 3 1.49 -1.06 -25.72
C LYS A 3 2.29 -2.04 -24.87
N PHE A 4 1.85 -2.27 -23.64
CA PHE A 4 2.34 -3.34 -22.78
C PHE A 4 1.47 -4.59 -22.98
N ASP A 5 2.11 -5.76 -23.01
CA ASP A 5 1.39 -7.04 -23.06
C ASP A 5 0.72 -7.36 -21.73
N TYR A 6 -0.19 -8.34 -21.74
CA TYR A 6 -0.94 -8.72 -20.56
C TYR A 6 0.00 -9.21 -19.43
N ARG A 7 -0.15 -8.62 -18.22
CA ARG A 7 0.58 -8.98 -16.99
C ARG A 7 2.11 -8.76 -17.04
N THR A 8 2.60 -7.81 -17.82
CA THR A 8 4.04 -7.46 -17.84
C THR A 8 4.50 -6.66 -16.62
N GLY A 9 3.63 -6.38 -15.67
CA GLY A 9 3.92 -5.64 -14.45
C GLY A 9 3.00 -6.08 -13.32
N PHE A 10 3.39 -5.70 -12.11
CA PHE A 10 2.63 -5.95 -10.90
C PHE A 10 2.75 -4.74 -9.97
N CYS A 11 1.75 -4.56 -9.12
CA CYS A 11 1.72 -3.48 -8.13
C CYS A 11 2.11 -4.03 -6.76
N LEU A 12 2.85 -3.22 -5.99
CA LEU A 12 3.17 -3.46 -4.59
C LEU A 12 2.62 -2.30 -3.76
N GLU A 13 1.35 -2.40 -3.38
CA GLU A 13 0.60 -1.33 -2.71
C GLU A 13 0.53 -1.60 -1.20
N ALA A 14 1.51 -1.08 -0.46
CA ALA A 14 1.48 -1.11 1.00
C ALA A 14 0.52 -0.01 1.50
N GLN A 15 -0.65 -0.43 1.99
CA GLN A 15 -1.71 0.45 2.44
C GLN A 15 -2.59 -0.24 3.49
N HIS A 16 -3.48 0.54 4.11
CA HIS A 16 -4.57 0.03 4.92
C HIS A 16 -5.54 -0.79 4.06
N PHE A 17 -6.42 -1.57 4.69
CA PHE A 17 -7.39 -2.34 3.94
C PHE A 17 -8.25 -1.43 3.04
N PRO A 18 -8.51 -1.84 1.79
CA PRO A 18 -9.48 -1.15 0.95
C PRO A 18 -10.80 -1.01 1.70
N ASP A 19 -11.42 0.16 1.55
CA ASP A 19 -12.74 0.47 2.14
C ASP A 19 -12.80 0.55 3.68
N SER A 20 -11.65 0.67 4.37
CA SER A 20 -11.59 0.79 5.83
C SER A 20 -12.55 1.82 6.46
N PRO A 21 -12.79 3.02 5.89
CA PRO A 21 -13.74 3.97 6.47
C PRO A 21 -15.18 3.44 6.58
N ASN A 22 -15.59 2.51 5.72
CA ASN A 22 -16.95 1.95 5.67
C ASN A 22 -17.09 0.64 6.46
N HIS A 23 -15.98 0.08 6.95
CA HIS A 23 -15.96 -1.18 7.69
C HIS A 23 -15.49 -0.94 9.13
N PRO A 24 -16.41 -0.75 10.10
CA PRO A 24 -16.07 -0.30 11.47
C PRO A 24 -15.25 -1.30 12.30
N HIS A 25 -15.06 -2.52 11.81
CA HIS A 25 -14.22 -3.54 12.44
C HIS A 25 -12.79 -3.58 11.84
N PHE A 26 -12.52 -2.86 10.76
CA PHE A 26 -11.16 -2.66 10.26
C PHE A 26 -10.42 -1.64 11.13
N PRO A 27 -9.08 -1.67 11.15
CA PRO A 27 -8.30 -0.61 11.78
C PRO A 27 -8.72 0.76 11.24
N MET A 28 -8.96 1.71 12.15
CA MET A 28 -9.37 3.07 11.78
C MET A 28 -8.25 3.77 11.02
N THR A 29 -8.60 4.45 9.93
CA THR A 29 -7.66 5.19 9.07
C THR A 29 -7.73 6.70 9.24
N ILE A 30 -8.50 7.18 10.23
CA ILE A 30 -8.66 8.60 10.54
C ILE A 30 -7.45 9.06 11.37
N LEU A 31 -6.83 10.15 10.93
CA LEU A 31 -5.82 10.87 11.70
C LEU A 31 -6.49 12.09 12.36
N MET A 32 -6.43 12.15 13.69
CA MET A 32 -6.97 13.25 14.49
C MET A 32 -5.92 14.37 14.65
N PRO A 33 -6.32 15.59 15.04
CA PRO A 33 -5.38 16.65 15.39
C PRO A 33 -4.32 16.17 16.39
N ASP A 34 -3.09 16.67 16.23
CA ASP A 34 -1.91 16.34 17.03
C ASP A 34 -1.41 14.88 16.95
N GLN A 35 -2.08 14.02 16.18
CA GLN A 35 -1.58 12.69 15.89
C GLN A 35 -0.52 12.72 14.79
N ILE A 36 0.51 11.91 14.97
CA ILE A 36 1.56 11.72 13.98
C ILE A 36 1.20 10.51 13.12
N TYR A 37 0.98 10.75 11.84
CA TYR A 37 0.94 9.68 10.85
C TYR A 37 2.36 9.23 10.51
N ARG A 38 2.61 7.92 10.53
CA ARG A 38 3.87 7.33 10.07
C ARG A 38 3.59 6.00 9.38
N GLN A 39 4.14 5.82 8.19
CA GLN A 39 4.11 4.58 7.43
C GLN A 39 5.45 4.42 6.69
N ASP A 40 6.05 3.23 6.78
CA ASP A 40 7.32 2.90 6.16
C ASP A 40 7.11 1.73 5.18
N THR A 41 7.49 1.89 3.91
CA THR A 41 7.46 0.83 2.89
C THR A 41 8.88 0.60 2.37
N ILE A 42 9.41 -0.62 2.56
CA ILE A 42 10.80 -0.93 2.21
C ILE A 42 10.83 -2.07 1.19
N PHE A 43 11.32 -1.78 -0.02
CA PHE A 43 11.64 -2.79 -1.02
C PHE A 43 13.15 -3.07 -1.01
N LYS A 44 13.53 -4.26 -0.56
CA LYS A 44 14.93 -4.70 -0.50
C LYS A 44 15.12 -5.91 -1.39
N PHE A 45 16.02 -5.79 -2.35
CA PHE A 45 16.32 -6.84 -3.32
C PHE A 45 17.72 -7.42 -3.07
N THR A 46 17.88 -8.68 -3.44
CA THR A 46 19.16 -9.38 -3.47
C THR A 46 19.19 -10.28 -4.70
N VAL A 47 20.38 -10.74 -5.07
CA VAL A 47 20.53 -11.82 -6.04
C VAL A 47 20.43 -13.16 -5.35
N VAL A 48 20.01 -14.19 -6.09
CA VAL A 48 20.12 -15.58 -5.64
C VAL A 48 21.54 -16.05 -5.97
N SER A 49 22.25 -16.57 -4.97
CA SER A 49 23.54 -17.24 -5.14
C SER A 49 23.36 -18.66 -5.65
#